data_AF-A0A7S3M266-F1
#
_entry.id   AF-A0A7S3M266-F1
#
_cell.length_a   1.000
_cell.length_b   1.000
_cell.length_c   1.000
_cell.angle_alpha   90.00
_cell.angle_beta   90.00
_cell.angle_gamma   90.00
#
_symmetry.space_group_name_H-M   'P 1'
#
loop_
_entity.id
_entity.type
_entity.pdbx_description
1 polymer ?
#
loop_
_entity_poly.entity_id
_entity_poly.type
_entity_poly.pdbx_seq_one_letter_code
_entity_poly.pdbx_strand_id
1 'polypeptide(L)'
;GREVRTPVMTMIGTEDTVIGDEGNRLCREYSAKATGPRYLVEIKAAGHVTFTSCEQYNKQYGNGIGTSRSLTKPGTTYEPLPINEAHAVVNSYTLAFLDVHLRGRTDRRADLECNTFEQDIFYVFQH
;
A
#
# COMPACT_ATOMS: atom_id res chain seq x y z
N GLY A 1 -5.34 18.26 11.95
CA GLY A 1 -5.27 17.48 10.72
C GLY A 1 -5.63 18.32 9.53
N ARG A 2 -5.17 17.98 8.33
CA ARG A 2 -5.69 18.60 7.10
C ARG A 2 -7.03 17.95 6.78
N GLU A 3 -8.08 18.76 6.59
CA GLU A 3 -9.37 18.26 6.10
C GLU A 3 -9.23 17.88 4.62
N VAL A 4 -9.61 16.65 4.29
CA VAL A 4 -9.59 16.14 2.93
C VAL A 4 -11.02 15.96 2.47
N ARG A 5 -11.47 16.84 1.58
CA ARG A 5 -12.84 16.82 1.04
C ARG A 5 -13.04 15.78 -0.06
N THR A 6 -11.94 15.33 -0.66
CA THR A 6 -11.92 14.23 -1.62
C THR A 6 -11.47 12.97 -0.87
N PRO A 7 -12.17 11.83 -0.98
CA PRO A 7 -11.68 10.58 -0.41
C PRO A 7 -10.25 10.28 -0.88
N VAL A 8 -9.39 9.82 0.03
CA VAL A 8 -7.98 9.52 -0.29
C VAL A 8 -7.61 8.13 0.21
N MET A 9 -6.92 7.36 -0.63
CA MET A 9 -6.29 6.11 -0.26
C MET A 9 -4.79 6.22 -0.48
N THR A 10 -4.02 5.95 0.57
CA THR A 10 -2.56 5.92 0.55
C THR A 10 -2.11 4.47 0.51
N MET A 11 -1.25 4.12 -0.44
CA MET A 11 -0.65 2.79 -0.57
C MET A 11 0.86 2.90 -0.41
N ILE A 12 1.45 2.12 0.49
CA ILE A 12 2.90 2.12 0.74
C ILE A 12 3.45 0.70 0.92
N GLY A 13 4.76 0.53 0.70
CA GLY A 13 5.49 -0.68 1.03
C GLY A 13 6.38 -0.46 2.25
N THR A 14 6.30 -1.37 3.25
CA THR A 14 7.09 -1.23 4.49
C THR A 14 8.59 -1.19 4.23
N GLU A 15 9.06 -1.84 3.16
CA GLU A 15 10.48 -1.96 2.79
C GLU A 15 10.92 -0.93 1.73
N ASP A 16 10.15 0.16 1.52
CA ASP A 16 10.50 1.21 0.55
C ASP A 16 11.78 1.98 0.97
N THR A 17 12.90 1.56 0.41
CA THR A 17 14.23 2.17 0.64
C THR A 17 14.45 3.50 -0.09
N VAL A 18 13.57 3.91 -1.02
CA VAL A 18 13.70 5.16 -1.77
C VAL A 18 13.18 6.34 -0.97
N ILE A 19 11.98 6.20 -0.37
CA ILE A 19 11.45 7.23 0.54
C ILE A 19 11.94 7.03 1.98
N GLY A 20 12.39 5.80 2.30
CA GLY A 20 12.94 5.43 3.59
C GLY A 20 11.91 5.43 4.72
N ASP A 21 12.40 5.18 5.94
CA ASP A 21 11.54 5.09 7.12
C ASP A 21 10.83 6.42 7.40
N GLU A 22 11.50 7.54 7.16
CA GLU A 22 10.93 8.87 7.30
C GLU A 22 9.78 9.11 6.31
N GLY A 23 9.94 8.74 5.04
CA GLY A 23 8.87 8.83 4.06
C GLY A 23 7.67 7.97 4.42
N ASN A 24 7.91 6.71 4.82
CA ASN A 24 6.86 5.81 5.29
C ASN A 24 6.15 6.36 6.54
N ARG A 25 6.89 6.91 7.50
CA ARG A 25 6.34 7.59 8.69
C ARG A 25 5.45 8.75 8.29
N LEU A 26 5.87 9.62 7.37
CA LEU A 26 5.08 10.74 6.89
C LEU A 26 3.78 10.30 6.20
N CYS A 27 3.81 9.23 5.41
CA CYS A 27 2.60 8.64 4.81
C CYS A 27 1.62 8.12 5.87
N ARG A 28 2.12 7.36 6.86
CA ARG A 28 1.31 6.87 7.99
C ARG A 28 0.71 8.03 8.79
N GLU A 29 1.52 9.06 9.08
CA GLU A 29 1.06 10.25 9.79
C GLU A 29 0.04 11.07 9.03
N TYR A 30 0.22 11.21 7.71
CA TYR A 30 -0.77 11.87 6.86
C TYR A 30 -2.11 11.15 6.98
N SER A 31 -2.13 9.82 6.83
CA SER A 31 -3.35 9.04 6.97
C SER A 31 -3.95 9.11 8.39
N ALA A 32 -3.13 9.12 9.44
CA ALA A 32 -3.62 9.20 10.82
C ALA A 32 -4.17 10.59 11.18
N LYS A 33 -3.58 11.66 10.65
CA LYS A 33 -3.90 13.05 11.01
C LYS A 33 -4.92 13.68 10.07
N ALA A 34 -5.11 13.20 8.85
CA ALA A 34 -6.12 13.72 7.94
C ALA A 34 -7.54 13.55 8.52
N THR A 35 -8.50 14.36 8.10
CA THR A 35 -9.91 14.21 8.47
C THR A 35 -10.77 14.05 7.21
N GLY A 36 -11.87 13.29 7.31
CA GLY A 36 -12.65 12.83 6.16
C GLY A 36 -12.29 11.39 5.73
N PRO A 37 -12.95 10.85 4.68
CA PRO A 37 -12.76 9.46 4.25
C PRO A 37 -11.32 9.20 3.79
N ARG A 38 -10.61 8.39 4.57
CA ARG A 38 -9.19 8.09 4.33
C ARG A 38 -8.84 6.64 4.64
N TYR A 39 -7.93 6.10 3.85
CA TYR A 39 -7.54 4.70 3.88
C TYR A 39 -6.02 4.57 3.75
N LEU A 40 -5.43 3.67 4.51
CA LEU A 40 -4.02 3.29 4.38
C LEU A 40 -3.93 1.78 4.16
N VAL A 41 -3.31 1.41 3.04
CA VAL A 41 -2.92 0.04 2.73
C VAL A 41 -1.40 -0.01 2.71
N GLU A 42 -0.80 -0.73 3.64
CA GLU A 42 0.65 -0.91 3.70
C GLU A 42 1.00 -2.37 3.49
N ILE A 43 1.72 -2.70 2.41
CA ILE A 43 2.16 -4.08 2.13
C ILE A 43 3.48 -4.34 2.86
N LYS A 44 3.49 -5.37 3.72
CA LYS A 44 4.60 -5.68 4.65
C LYS A 44 5.89 -6.01 3.91
N ALA A 45 5.81 -6.84 2.88
CA ALA A 45 6.95 -7.28 2.08
C ALA A 45 6.95 -6.60 0.70
N ALA A 46 6.90 -5.27 0.68
CA ALA A 46 6.88 -4.48 -0.56
C ALA A 46 7.83 -3.29 -0.48
N GLY A 47 8.34 -2.86 -1.63
CA GLY A 47 9.21 -1.70 -1.78
C GLY A 47 8.67 -0.70 -2.82
N HIS A 48 9.49 0.28 -3.18
CA HIS A 48 9.06 1.42 -4.00
C HIS A 48 8.41 1.03 -5.33
N VAL A 49 9.00 0.04 -6.01
CA VAL A 49 8.57 -0.33 -7.37
C VAL A 49 7.53 -1.45 -7.38
N THR A 50 7.07 -1.92 -6.23
CA THR A 50 5.98 -2.91 -6.13
C THR A 50 4.68 -2.42 -6.79
N PHE A 51 4.49 -1.11 -6.92
CA PHE A 51 3.29 -0.49 -7.50
C PHE A 51 3.44 -0.19 -9.00
N THR A 52 4.42 -0.80 -9.67
CA THR A 52 4.78 -0.53 -11.06
C THR A 52 4.85 -1.82 -11.88
N SER A 53 5.07 -1.72 -13.19
CA SER A 53 5.28 -2.87 -14.07
C SER A 53 6.76 -3.11 -14.43
N CYS A 54 7.69 -2.74 -13.55
CA CYS A 54 9.14 -2.87 -13.80
C CYS A 54 9.58 -4.34 -13.98
N GLU A 55 8.84 -5.31 -13.43
CA GLU A 55 9.09 -6.75 -13.54
C GLU A 55 9.04 -7.26 -14.98
N GLN A 56 8.26 -6.59 -15.84
CA GLN A 56 8.14 -6.95 -17.26
C GLN A 56 9.45 -6.71 -18.01
N TYR A 57 10.27 -5.77 -17.52
CA TYR A 57 11.56 -5.42 -18.10
C TYR A 57 12.72 -6.09 -17.36
N ASN A 58 12.63 -6.18 -16.02
CA ASN A 58 13.62 -6.82 -15.18
C ASN A 58 12.97 -7.52 -13.97
N LYS A 59 12.99 -8.85 -13.98
CA LYS A 59 12.43 -9.69 -12.89
C LYS A 59 13.18 -9.55 -11.55
N GLN A 60 14.36 -8.94 -11.55
CA GLN A 60 15.21 -8.71 -10.37
C GLN A 60 15.55 -7.22 -10.26
N TYR A 61 14.55 -6.35 -10.43
CA TYR A 61 14.74 -4.90 -10.35
C TYR A 61 15.20 -4.45 -8.95
N GLY A 62 14.81 -5.19 -7.91
CA GLY A 62 15.00 -4.82 -6.51
C GLY A 62 13.92 -3.85 -6.03
N ASN A 63 14.04 -3.43 -4.76
CA ASN A 63 13.12 -2.52 -4.08
C ASN A 63 11.63 -2.88 -4.27
N GLY A 64 11.29 -4.15 -4.03
CA GLY A 64 9.93 -4.66 -4.11
C GLY A 64 9.63 -5.59 -5.29
N ILE A 65 10.61 -5.84 -6.18
CA ILE A 65 10.54 -6.82 -7.26
C ILE A 65 11.78 -7.70 -7.23
N GLY A 66 11.61 -8.99 -6.94
CA GLY A 66 12.73 -9.90 -6.72
C GLY A 66 13.53 -9.55 -5.46
N THR A 67 14.63 -10.27 -5.19
CA THR A 67 15.41 -10.12 -3.96
C THR A 67 15.81 -8.65 -3.76
N SER A 68 15.42 -8.08 -2.62
CA SER A 68 15.48 -6.63 -2.40
C SER A 68 16.20 -6.30 -1.10
N ARG A 69 16.84 -5.12 -1.01
CA ARG A 69 17.45 -4.63 0.24
C ARG A 69 16.36 -4.30 1.25
N SER A 70 16.54 -4.73 2.50
CA SER A 70 15.58 -4.43 3.56
C SER A 70 15.83 -3.04 4.16
N LEU A 71 14.76 -2.27 4.27
CA LEU A 71 14.70 -1.06 5.06
C LEU A 71 14.57 -1.39 6.56
N THR A 72 13.72 -2.34 6.92
CA THR A 72 13.43 -2.66 8.34
C THR A 72 14.58 -3.41 9.02
N LYS A 73 15.43 -4.09 8.23
CA LYS A 73 16.65 -4.78 8.67
C LYS A 73 17.83 -4.30 7.83
N PRO A 74 18.42 -3.11 8.14
CA PRO A 74 19.51 -2.56 7.37
C PRO A 74 20.69 -3.54 7.22
N GLY A 75 21.20 -3.66 6.00
CA GLY A 75 22.31 -4.57 5.67
C GLY A 75 21.88 -5.99 5.29
N THR A 76 20.58 -6.33 5.36
CA THR A 76 20.05 -7.61 4.88
C THR A 76 19.20 -7.43 3.61
N THR A 77 18.78 -8.55 3.04
CA THR A 77 17.75 -8.60 2.00
C THR A 77 16.45 -9.16 2.55
N TYR A 78 15.37 -8.97 1.79
CA TYR A 78 14.09 -9.65 1.97
C TYR A 78 13.58 -10.12 0.60
N GLU A 79 12.69 -11.10 0.62
CA GLU A 79 11.94 -11.52 -0.56
C GLU A 79 10.58 -10.79 -0.56
N PRO A 80 10.31 -9.93 -1.56
CA PRO A 80 9.02 -9.29 -1.68
C PRO A 80 7.90 -10.29 -1.90
N LEU A 81 6.67 -9.86 -1.60
CA LEU A 81 5.47 -10.56 -2.03
C LEU A 81 5.54 -10.77 -3.56
N PRO A 82 5.16 -11.95 -4.09
CA PRO A 82 5.13 -12.17 -5.53
C PRO A 82 4.37 -11.05 -6.24
N ILE A 83 4.93 -10.51 -7.32
CA ILE A 83 4.44 -9.27 -7.93
C ILE A 83 2.97 -9.38 -8.39
N ASN A 84 2.54 -10.56 -8.83
CA ASN A 84 1.15 -10.85 -9.15
C ASN A 84 0.22 -10.76 -7.93
N GLU A 85 0.68 -11.19 -6.76
CA GLU A 85 -0.06 -11.11 -5.51
C GLU A 85 -0.08 -9.67 -4.98
N ALA A 86 1.05 -8.96 -5.04
CA ALA A 86 1.10 -7.55 -4.69
C ALA A 86 0.16 -6.71 -5.56
N HIS A 87 0.14 -6.95 -6.87
CA HIS A 87 -0.81 -6.31 -7.78
C HIS A 87 -2.27 -6.73 -7.49
N ALA A 88 -2.52 -7.97 -7.06
CA ALA A 88 -3.87 -8.39 -6.65
C ALA A 88 -4.36 -7.61 -5.41
N VAL A 89 -3.49 -7.36 -4.43
CA VAL A 89 -3.79 -6.51 -3.26
C VAL A 89 -4.09 -5.08 -3.72
N VAL A 90 -3.18 -4.46 -4.48
CA VAL A 90 -3.31 -3.07 -4.98
C VAL A 90 -4.61 -2.90 -5.77
N ASN A 91 -4.88 -3.80 -6.71
CA ASN A 91 -6.07 -3.72 -7.56
C ASN A 91 -7.36 -3.96 -6.77
N SER A 92 -7.37 -4.91 -5.83
CA SER A 92 -8.56 -5.19 -4.99
C SER A 92 -8.97 -3.95 -4.20
N TYR A 93 -8.04 -3.34 -3.46
CA TYR A 93 -8.33 -2.13 -2.68
C TYR A 93 -8.66 -0.93 -3.56
N THR A 94 -7.99 -0.78 -4.71
CA THR A 94 -8.29 0.29 -5.67
C THR A 94 -9.70 0.17 -6.24
N LEU A 95 -10.11 -1.03 -6.65
CA LEU A 95 -11.45 -1.26 -7.18
C LEU A 95 -12.52 -1.03 -6.11
N ALA A 96 -12.31 -1.54 -4.88
CA ALA A 96 -13.24 -1.32 -3.77
C ALA A 96 -13.37 0.19 -3.44
N PHE A 97 -12.26 0.92 -3.41
CA PHE A 97 -12.23 2.36 -3.18
C PHE A 97 -13.02 3.13 -4.25
N LEU A 98 -12.77 2.84 -5.53
CA LEU A 98 -13.45 3.50 -6.64
C LEU A 98 -14.94 3.12 -6.71
N ASP A 99 -15.30 1.88 -6.43
CA ASP A 99 -16.69 1.43 -6.38
C ASP A 99 -17.48 2.17 -5.29
N VAL A 100 -16.91 2.32 -4.09
CA VAL A 100 -17.56 3.04 -2.98
C VAL A 100 -17.67 4.54 -3.26
N HIS A 101 -16.58 5.19 -3.66
CA HIS A 101 -16.50 6.66 -3.70
C HIS A 101 -16.85 7.30 -5.04
N LEU A 102 -16.69 6.59 -6.17
CA LEU A 102 -17.09 7.10 -7.49
C LEU A 102 -18.42 6.52 -7.97
N ARG A 103 -18.70 5.24 -7.68
CA ARG A 103 -19.93 4.57 -8.17
C ARG A 103 -21.04 4.46 -7.12
N GLY A 104 -20.79 4.85 -5.87
CA GLY A 104 -21.78 4.79 -4.80
C GLY A 104 -22.18 3.36 -4.41
N ARG A 105 -21.35 2.35 -4.72
CA ARG A 105 -21.60 0.94 -4.40
C ARG A 105 -21.33 0.66 -2.93
N THR A 106 -22.31 0.92 -2.08
CA THR A 106 -22.18 0.72 -0.62
C THR A 106 -22.04 -0.75 -0.22
N ASP A 107 -22.47 -1.68 -1.07
CA ASP A 107 -22.27 -3.12 -0.89
C ASP A 107 -20.79 -3.54 -0.96
N ARG A 108 -19.94 -2.72 -1.58
CA ARG A 108 -18.47 -2.91 -1.67
C ARG A 108 -17.70 -2.31 -0.50
N ARG A 109 -18.40 -1.70 0.46
CA ARG A 109 -17.78 -1.06 1.61
C ARG A 109 -16.98 -2.06 2.46
N ALA A 110 -17.49 -3.28 2.64
CA ALA A 110 -16.77 -4.31 3.39
C ALA A 110 -15.44 -4.70 2.72
N ASP A 111 -15.42 -4.80 1.39
CA ASP A 111 -14.21 -5.07 0.61
C ASP A 111 -13.15 -3.97 0.79
N LEU A 112 -13.60 -2.73 1.08
CA LEU A 112 -12.72 -1.60 1.34
C LEU A 112 -12.29 -1.50 2.80
N GLU A 113 -13.18 -1.77 3.76
CA GLU A 113 -13.00 -1.48 5.19
C GLU A 113 -12.51 -2.69 6.01
N CYS A 114 -12.54 -3.89 5.44
CA CYS A 114 -11.99 -5.09 6.06
C CYS A 114 -10.56 -5.37 5.56
N ASN A 115 -9.73 -5.93 6.44
CA ASN A 115 -8.41 -6.43 6.05
C ASN A 115 -8.57 -7.82 5.40
N THR A 116 -8.61 -7.88 4.08
CA THR A 116 -8.79 -9.15 3.33
C THR A 116 -7.48 -9.93 3.17
N PHE A 117 -6.33 -9.28 3.40
CA PHE A 117 -4.99 -9.83 3.19
C PHE A 117 -4.15 -9.74 4.48
N GLU A 118 -4.71 -10.22 5.60
CA GLU A 118 -4.16 -9.98 6.95
C GLU A 118 -2.69 -10.38 7.14
N GLN A 119 -2.26 -11.40 6.40
CA GLN A 119 -0.87 -11.88 6.43
C GLN A 119 0.09 -10.91 5.75
N ASP A 120 -0.35 -10.22 4.68
CA ASP A 120 0.51 -9.49 3.75
C ASP A 120 0.47 -7.98 3.96
N ILE A 121 -0.56 -7.45 4.62
CA ILE A 121 -0.72 -6.00 4.81
C ILE A 121 -0.90 -5.58 6.26
N PHE A 122 -0.42 -4.38 6.58
CA PHE A 122 -0.98 -3.54 7.62
C PHE A 122 -2.09 -2.69 7.00
N TYR A 123 -3.24 -2.66 7.65
CA TYR A 123 -4.41 -1.94 7.15
C TYR A 123 -4.95 -1.01 8.24
N VAL A 124 -5.17 0.26 7.87
CA VAL A 124 -5.78 1.25 8.77
C VAL A 124 -6.90 1.96 8.04
N PHE A 125 -8.11 1.84 8.60
CA PHE A 125 -9.29 2.59 8.19
C PHE A 125 -9.71 3.57 9.28
N GLN A 126 -9.99 4.81 8.91
CA GLN A 126 -10.50 5.83 9.83
C GLN A 126 -11.51 6.74 9.11
N HIS A 127 -12.66 6.97 9.76
CA HIS A 127 -13.67 7.94 9.34
C HIS A 127 -13.33 9.37 9.79
#